data_AF-A0A1G0CGV8-F1
#
_entry.id   AF-A0A1G0CGV8-F1
#
_cell.length_a   1.000
_cell.length_b   1.000
_cell.length_c   1.000
_cell.angle_alpha   90.00
_cell.angle_beta   90.00
_cell.angle_gamma   90.00
#
_symmetry.space_group_name_H-M   'P 1'
#
loop_
_entity.id
_entity.type
_entity.pdbx_description
1 polymer ?
#
loop_
_entity_poly.entity_id
_entity_poly.type
_entity_poly.pdbx_seq_one_letter_code
_entity_poly.pdbx_strand_id
1 'polypeptide(L)'
;MTTHIKTIYTPEKSAFAADMRNWLVDRGFTVESFDESPDIVERIDAVVIFHENHNFDRPVAELRDLFDKRQVAMHKIDMSGTMNVAISHLSLFFERTQCKHVLFLGSEGLKDNPKMELFKEKWNL
;
A
#
# COMPACT_ATOMS: atom_id res chain seq x y z
N MET A 1 12.88 0.37 10.42
CA MET A 1 12.16 0.98 11.56
C MET A 1 11.21 2.08 11.09
N THR A 2 10.02 1.70 10.62
CA THR A 2 8.89 2.62 10.36
C THR A 2 8.12 2.88 11.65
N THR A 3 8.78 3.48 12.63
CA THR A 3 8.25 3.72 13.99
C THR A 3 7.06 4.69 14.03
N HIS A 4 6.67 5.23 12.88
CA HIS A 4 5.63 6.25 12.75
C HIS A 4 4.27 5.70 12.28
N ILE A 5 4.24 4.55 11.60
CA ILE A 5 3.01 3.97 11.05
C ILE A 5 2.16 3.44 12.21
N LYS A 6 0.95 4.00 12.36
CA LYS A 6 -0.02 3.58 13.37
C LYS A 6 -1.07 2.64 12.81
N THR A 7 -1.61 2.97 11.64
CA THR A 7 -2.68 2.21 11.01
C THR A 7 -2.42 2.09 9.51
N ILE A 8 -2.54 0.89 8.99
CA ILE A 8 -2.55 0.62 7.55
C ILE A 8 -3.99 0.35 7.13
N TYR A 9 -4.47 1.04 6.11
CA TYR A 9 -5.79 0.85 5.54
C TYR A 9 -5.69 -0.01 4.28
N THR A 10 -6.63 -0.93 4.12
CA THR A 10 -6.71 -1.83 2.97
C THR A 10 -8.17 -1.89 2.48
N PRO A 11 -8.44 -1.82 1.16
CA PRO A 11 -9.80 -1.98 0.64
C PRO A 11 -10.42 -3.31 1.07
N GLU A 12 -11.73 -3.34 1.32
CA GLU A 12 -12.39 -4.58 1.80
C GLU A 12 -12.66 -5.59 0.67
N LYS A 13 -12.97 -5.10 -0.53
CA LYS A 13 -13.49 -5.92 -1.64
C LYS A 13 -12.41 -6.51 -2.56
N SER A 14 -11.15 -6.50 -2.14
CA SER A 14 -10.02 -6.89 -2.97
C SER A 14 -9.33 -8.14 -2.44
N ALA A 15 -9.08 -9.12 -3.30
CA ALA A 15 -8.38 -10.36 -2.93
C ALA A 15 -6.91 -10.07 -2.58
N PHE A 16 -6.28 -9.13 -3.29
CA PHE A 16 -4.97 -8.59 -2.94
C PHE A 16 -5.01 -7.92 -1.56
N ALA A 17 -5.99 -7.06 -1.31
CA ALA A 17 -6.10 -6.36 -0.03
C ALA A 17 -6.34 -7.31 1.15
N ALA A 18 -7.11 -8.38 0.95
CA ALA A 18 -7.33 -9.41 1.96
C ALA A 18 -6.03 -10.17 2.30
N ASP A 19 -5.25 -10.56 1.28
CA ASP A 19 -3.96 -11.21 1.45
C ASP A 19 -2.95 -10.29 2.18
N MET A 20 -2.87 -9.03 1.77
CA MET A 20 -2.02 -8.03 2.41
C MET A 20 -2.43 -7.74 3.85
N ARG A 21 -3.74 -7.68 4.13
CA ARG A 21 -4.26 -7.50 5.49
C ARG A 21 -3.80 -8.62 6.40
N ASN A 22 -3.98 -9.88 5.98
CA ASN A 22 -3.58 -11.03 6.78
C ASN A 22 -2.09 -10.97 7.10
N TRP A 23 -1.27 -10.74 6.07
CA TRP A 23 0.17 -10.63 6.24
C TRP A 23 0.60 -9.49 7.19
N LEU A 24 0.00 -8.30 7.05
CA LEU A 24 0.32 -7.16 7.90
C LEU A 24 -0.13 -7.37 9.35
N VAL A 25 -1.28 -8.01 9.56
CA VAL A 25 -1.77 -8.39 10.89
C VAL A 25 -0.84 -9.42 11.53
N ASP A 26 -0.39 -10.44 10.78
CA ASP A 26 0.57 -11.45 11.26
C ASP A 26 1.92 -10.82 11.68
N ARG A 27 2.28 -9.70 11.05
CA ARG A 27 3.47 -8.89 11.38
C ARG A 27 3.26 -7.94 12.57
N GLY A 28 2.05 -7.86 13.12
CA GLY A 28 1.72 -7.02 14.28
C GLY A 28 1.30 -5.59 13.95
N PHE A 29 0.99 -5.27 12.69
CA PHE A 29 0.44 -3.96 12.34
C PHE A 29 -1.07 -3.88 12.61
N THR A 30 -1.53 -2.69 13.00
CA THR A 30 -2.97 -2.38 13.03
C THR A 30 -3.45 -2.17 11.60
N VAL A 31 -4.31 -3.05 11.11
CA VAL A 31 -4.89 -2.94 9.77
C VAL A 31 -6.39 -2.70 9.87
N GLU A 32 -6.87 -1.64 9.22
CA GLU A 32 -8.29 -1.28 9.14
C GLU A 32 -8.81 -1.38 7.71
N SER A 33 -10.12 -1.56 7.58
CA SER A 33 -10.80 -1.51 6.28
C SER A 33 -10.89 -0.07 5.80
N PHE A 34 -10.51 0.17 4.55
CA PHE A 34 -10.77 1.44 3.89
C PHE A 34 -12.19 1.44 3.33
N ASP A 35 -13.04 2.31 3.86
CA ASP A 35 -14.26 2.77 3.20
C ASP A 35 -14.05 4.23 2.77
N GLU A 36 -14.55 4.63 1.61
CA GLU A 36 -14.33 5.97 1.02
C GLU A 36 -15.06 7.09 1.80
N SER A 37 -15.34 6.89 3.10
CA SER A 37 -15.92 7.91 3.94
C SER A 37 -15.00 9.14 4.03
N PRO A 38 -15.56 10.35 4.04
CA PRO A 38 -14.77 11.58 4.11
C PRO A 38 -13.78 11.59 5.28
N ASP A 39 -14.20 11.08 6.44
CA ASP A 39 -13.38 11.03 7.66
C ASP A 39 -12.13 10.13 7.51
N ILE A 40 -12.25 8.98 6.84
CA ILE A 40 -11.11 8.11 6.57
C ILE A 40 -10.22 8.74 5.49
N VAL A 41 -10.82 9.24 4.41
CA VAL A 41 -10.06 9.85 3.29
C VAL A 41 -9.23 11.05 3.76
N GLU A 42 -9.76 11.88 4.67
CA GLU A 42 -9.02 13.00 5.26
C GLU A 42 -7.91 12.56 6.23
N ARG A 43 -8.03 11.37 6.82
CA ARG A 43 -7.05 10.82 7.76
C ARG A 43 -5.84 10.19 7.07
N ILE A 44 -5.95 9.79 5.80
CA ILE A 44 -4.84 9.14 5.07
C ILE A 44 -3.72 10.15 4.81
N ASP A 45 -2.55 9.88 5.39
CA ASP A 45 -1.34 10.69 5.23
C ASP A 45 -0.54 10.30 3.96
N ALA A 46 -0.65 9.03 3.56
CA ALA A 46 0.12 8.47 2.46
C ALA A 46 -0.61 7.30 1.78
N VAL A 47 -0.36 7.13 0.48
CA VAL A 47 -0.88 6.01 -0.31
C VAL A 47 0.27 5.24 -0.94
N VAL A 48 0.27 3.91 -0.78
CA VAL A 48 1.19 2.98 -1.44
C VAL A 48 0.40 2.17 -2.45
N ILE A 49 0.81 2.22 -3.71
CA ILE A 49 0.12 1.59 -4.83
C ILE A 49 1.04 0.52 -5.43
N PHE A 50 0.66 -0.74 -5.27
CA PHE A 50 1.33 -1.88 -5.90
C PHE A 50 0.77 -2.07 -7.31
N HIS A 51 1.65 -2.31 -8.27
CA HIS A 51 1.26 -2.62 -9.64
C HIS A 51 2.28 -3.54 -10.31
N GLU A 52 1.92 -4.05 -11.48
CA GLU A 52 2.83 -4.76 -12.38
C GLU A 52 2.74 -4.11 -13.76
N ASN A 53 3.85 -3.62 -14.30
CA ASN A 53 3.91 -3.00 -15.64
C ASN A 53 2.89 -1.86 -15.83
N HIS A 54 2.69 -1.02 -14.81
CA HIS A 54 1.69 0.05 -14.80
C HIS A 54 0.24 -0.40 -15.00
N ASN A 55 -0.07 -1.68 -14.77
CA ASN A 55 -1.44 -2.16 -14.79
C ASN A 55 -2.16 -1.77 -13.49
N PHE A 56 -3.05 -0.79 -13.60
CA PHE A 56 -3.91 -0.34 -12.52
C PHE A 56 -5.35 -0.71 -12.84
N ASP A 57 -5.99 -1.47 -11.95
CA ASP A 57 -7.42 -1.70 -12.06
C ASP A 57 -8.18 -0.38 -11.89
N ARG A 58 -9.36 -0.29 -12.50
CA ARG A 58 -10.19 0.92 -12.45
C ARG A 58 -10.41 1.47 -11.03
N PRO A 59 -10.73 0.65 -10.00
CA PRO A 59 -10.88 1.16 -8.63
C PRO A 59 -9.59 1.77 -8.07
N VAL A 60 -8.43 1.20 -8.38
CA VAL A 60 -7.13 1.70 -7.95
C VAL A 60 -6.82 3.03 -8.63
N ALA A 61 -7.14 3.17 -9.92
CA ALA A 61 -6.97 4.42 -10.66
C ALA A 61 -7.88 5.55 -10.12
N GLU A 62 -9.15 5.24 -9.82
CA GLU A 62 -10.11 6.19 -9.25
C GLU A 62 -9.63 6.70 -7.87
N LEU A 63 -9.18 5.81 -6.98
CA LEU A 63 -8.64 6.18 -5.68
C LEU A 63 -7.34 6.98 -5.79
N ARG A 64 -6.44 6.59 -6.70
CA ARG A 64 -5.22 7.36 -6.98
C ARG A 64 -5.56 8.79 -7.36
N ASP A 65 -6.50 8.99 -8.28
CA ASP A 65 -6.87 10.32 -8.76
C ASP A 65 -7.57 11.15 -7.66
N LEU A 66 -8.29 10.50 -6.74
CA LEU A 66 -8.86 11.14 -5.56
C LEU A 66 -7.77 11.69 -4.63
N PHE A 67 -6.76 10.88 -4.32
CA PHE A 67 -5.67 11.28 -3.41
C PHE A 67 -4.65 12.23 -4.05
N ASP A 68 -4.48 12.16 -5.38
CA ASP A 68 -3.68 13.11 -6.16
C ASP A 68 -4.26 14.53 -6.06
N LYS A 69 -5.58 14.68 -6.23
CA LYS A 69 -6.28 15.97 -6.06
C LYS A 69 -6.12 16.55 -4.65
N ARG A 70 -5.95 15.70 -3.65
CA ARG A 70 -5.73 16.08 -2.25
C ARG A 70 -4.25 16.29 -1.90
N GLN A 71 -3.35 16.12 -2.87
CA GLN A 71 -1.90 16.24 -2.71
C GLN A 71 -1.33 15.32 -1.63
N VAL A 72 -1.96 14.16 -1.41
CA VAL A 72 -1.47 13.15 -0.46
C VAL A 72 -0.20 12.51 -1.01
N ALA A 73 0.76 12.20 -0.13
CA ALA A 73 2.00 11.58 -0.55
C ALA A 73 1.72 10.18 -1.14
N MET A 74 2.12 9.95 -2.39
CA MET A 74 1.90 8.66 -3.06
C MET A 74 3.22 7.98 -3.44
N HIS A 75 3.28 6.67 -3.24
CA HIS A 75 4.36 5.83 -3.70
C HIS A 75 3.86 4.68 -4.55
N LYS A 76 4.50 4.43 -5.69
CA LYS A 76 4.16 3.33 -6.59
C LYS A 76 5.25 2.27 -6.53
N ILE A 77 4.85 1.04 -6.27
CA ILE A 77 5.74 -0.13 -6.23
C ILE A 77 5.46 -0.95 -7.48
N ASP A 78 6.48 -1.05 -8.34
CA ASP A 78 6.41 -1.92 -9.50
C ASP A 78 6.97 -3.31 -9.17
N MET A 79 6.07 -4.30 -9.12
CA MET A 79 6.42 -5.68 -8.88
C MET A 79 7.13 -6.33 -10.07
N SER A 80 7.06 -5.76 -11.28
CA SER A 80 7.85 -6.27 -12.41
C SER A 80 9.34 -5.92 -12.29
N GLY A 81 9.67 -4.88 -11.50
CA GLY A 81 11.01 -4.40 -11.25
C GLY A 81 11.86 -5.27 -10.33
N THR A 82 12.98 -4.71 -9.86
CA THR A 82 13.89 -5.38 -8.93
C THR A 82 13.41 -5.24 -7.48
N MET A 83 13.44 -6.34 -6.74
CA MET A 83 12.91 -6.38 -5.37
C MET A 83 13.63 -5.43 -4.41
N ASN A 84 14.96 -5.30 -4.55
CA ASN A 84 15.75 -4.42 -3.70
C ASN A 84 15.38 -2.94 -3.91
N VAL A 85 15.00 -2.54 -5.14
CA VAL A 85 14.55 -1.18 -5.43
C VAL A 85 13.17 -0.95 -4.82
N ALA A 86 12.23 -1.90 -4.98
CA ALA A 86 10.90 -1.81 -4.38
C ALA A 86 10.98 -1.59 -2.85
N ILE A 87 11.79 -2.37 -2.15
CA ILE A 87 11.91 -2.30 -0.69
C ILE A 87 12.65 -1.04 -0.23
N SER A 88 13.76 -0.70 -0.88
CA SER A 88 14.54 0.49 -0.53
C SER A 88 13.73 1.77 -0.73
N HIS A 89 13.00 1.86 -1.84
CA HIS A 89 12.18 3.03 -2.15
C HIS A 89 10.99 3.16 -1.20
N LEU A 90 10.34 2.05 -0.84
CA LEU A 90 9.27 2.06 0.15
C LEU A 90 9.77 2.52 1.53
N SER A 91 10.93 2.02 1.95
CA SER A 91 11.53 2.41 3.22
C SER A 91 11.85 3.92 3.26
N LEU A 92 12.50 4.43 2.21
CA LEU A 92 12.79 5.86 2.05
C LEU A 92 11.52 6.72 2.00
N PHE A 93 10.46 6.21 1.37
CA PHE A 93 9.18 6.90 1.32
C PHE A 93 8.58 7.08 2.72
N PHE A 94 8.58 6.04 3.54
CA PHE A 94 8.09 6.14 4.91
C PHE A 94 8.97 7.00 5.82
N GLU A 95 10.29 6.94 5.65
CA GLU A 95 11.22 7.81 6.38
C GLU A 95 10.98 9.28 6.06
N ARG A 96 10.76 9.62 4.77
CA ARG A 96 10.54 11.00 4.33
C ARG A 96 9.17 11.54 4.71
N THR A 97 8.14 10.72 4.65
CA THR A 97 6.76 11.16 4.91
C THR A 97 6.41 11.18 6.38
N GLN A 98 7.07 10.35 7.21
CA GLN A 98 6.72 10.14 8.62
C GLN A 98 5.22 9.91 8.84
N CYS A 99 4.56 9.28 7.87
CA CYS A 99 3.11 9.06 7.85
C CYS A 99 2.67 8.13 8.99
N LYS A 100 1.47 8.37 9.52
CA LYS A 100 0.86 7.54 10.56
C LYS A 100 -0.24 6.64 10.00
N HIS A 101 -0.98 7.15 9.02
CA HIS A 101 -2.11 6.49 8.40
C HIS A 101 -1.82 6.27 6.93
N VAL A 102 -1.63 5.01 6.53
CA VAL A 102 -1.21 4.68 5.17
C VAL A 102 -2.24 3.81 4.49
N LEU A 103 -2.64 4.15 3.27
CA LEU A 103 -3.52 3.33 2.45
C LEU A 103 -2.71 2.47 1.50
N PHE A 104 -2.93 1.16 1.51
CA PHE A 104 -2.31 0.21 0.59
C PHE A 104 -3.32 -0.18 -0.49
N LEU A 105 -2.96 0.05 -1.75
CA LEU A 105 -3.76 -0.27 -2.93
C LEU A 105 -2.99 -1.20 -3.84
N GLY A 106 -3.68 -2.11 -4.53
CA GLY A 106 -3.07 -2.93 -5.56
C GLY A 106 -4.12 -3.56 -6.45
N SER A 107 -3.72 -3.89 -7.67
CA SER A 107 -4.58 -4.59 -8.62
C SER A 107 -4.82 -6.03 -8.19
N GLU A 108 -6.00 -6.58 -8.49
CA GLU A 108 -6.39 -7.94 -8.10
C GLU A 108 -5.41 -9.00 -8.60
N GLY A 109 -4.89 -8.81 -9.81
CA GLY A 109 -3.92 -9.72 -10.45
C GLY A 109 -2.59 -9.85 -9.71
N LEU A 110 -2.30 -8.99 -8.73
CA LEU A 110 -1.07 -9.08 -7.94
C LEU A 110 -1.09 -10.19 -6.90
N LYS A 111 -2.26 -10.70 -6.52
CA LYS A 111 -2.38 -11.78 -5.55
C LYS A 111 -1.57 -13.02 -5.95
N ASP A 112 -1.59 -13.36 -7.23
CA ASP A 112 -0.91 -14.54 -7.75
C ASP A 112 0.54 -14.24 -8.19
N ASN A 113 1.03 -13.03 -7.95
CA ASN A 113 2.38 -12.66 -8.37
C ASN A 113 3.42 -13.34 -7.46
N PRO A 114 4.34 -14.17 -8.01
CA PRO A 114 5.31 -14.92 -7.21
C PRO A 114 6.30 -14.04 -6.46
N LYS A 115 6.51 -12.79 -6.90
CA LYS A 115 7.36 -11.83 -6.21
C LYS A 115 6.69 -11.22 -4.99
N MET A 116 5.37 -11.38 -4.82
CA MET A 116 4.67 -10.88 -3.65
C MET A 116 5.17 -11.57 -2.38
N GLU A 117 5.33 -12.89 -2.40
CA GLU A 117 5.90 -13.63 -1.27
C GLU A 117 7.32 -13.19 -0.94
N LEU A 118 8.15 -12.99 -1.97
CA LEU A 118 9.51 -12.47 -1.77
C LEU A 118 9.51 -11.05 -1.21
N PHE A 119 8.58 -10.19 -1.64
CA PHE A 119 8.40 -8.85 -1.09
C PHE A 119 8.00 -8.93 0.37
N LYS A 120 7.05 -9.80 0.70
CA LYS A 120 6.60 -10.02 2.08
C LYS A 120 7.76 -10.46 2.96
N GLU A 121 8.50 -11.48 2.54
CA GLU A 121 9.66 -12.01 3.26
C GLU A 121 10.72 -10.94 3.49
N LYS A 122 11.07 -10.17 2.46
CA LYS A 122 12.18 -9.23 2.50
C LYS A 122 11.84 -7.86 3.08
N TRP A 123 10.58 -7.45 3.07
CA TRP A 123 10.18 -6.22 3.77
C TRP A 123 10.21 -6.49 5.26
N ASN A 124 11.42 -6.51 5.82
CA ASN A 124 11.68 -6.52 7.24
C ASN A 124 11.70 -5.08 7.71
N LEU A 125 10.70 -4.72 8.52
CA LEU A 125 10.66 -3.45 9.22
C LEU A 125 11.25 -3.54 10.61
#